data_AF-A0AAD9J8X6-F1
#
_entry.id   AF-A0AAD9J8X6-F1
#
_cell.length_a   1.000
_cell.length_b   1.000
_cell.length_c   1.000
_cell.angle_alpha   90.00
_cell.angle_beta   90.00
_cell.angle_gamma   90.00
#
_symmetry.space_group_name_H-M   'P 1'
#
loop_
_entity.id
_entity.type
_entity.pdbx_description
1 polymer ?
#
loop_
_entity_poly.entity_id
_entity_poly.type
_entity_poly.pdbx_seq_one_letter_code
_entity_poly.pdbx_strand_id
1 'polypeptide(L)'
;MWNVHQVTLHGKQRRSNLCKAWNCPIEHLMGFSILKVDSAQVSTALLNASCGEFPRRCVKHVYMRLQLHQLCVDRSEGVKTIEVFLLGAGHNIRWKPHTNQPEDIASGTGCHTATDDTCSTDSDIKRFHYQEKKGDLFSCDPNVSLAHCVSVDMAMGKGIAVHFKKKFGGVNELKKQAKKVGEVAILKRDGRFVYYLVTKPRYFHKPTYDTLRSSLLSMKEHCAQNAVSDVAMPMIGCGLDRLEWKRVSQMLKDIFRDLNMTITVYYL
;
A
#
# COMPACT_ATOMS: atom_id res chain seq x y z
N MET A 1 5.82 -28.46 -6.41
CA MET A 1 6.32 -27.16 -5.92
C MET A 1 7.22 -27.40 -4.73
N TRP A 2 8.46 -26.95 -4.85
CA TRP A 2 9.65 -27.61 -4.31
C TRP A 2 9.89 -27.44 -2.80
N ASN A 3 10.06 -28.59 -2.12
CA ASN A 3 11.05 -29.04 -1.12
C ASN A 3 12.10 -28.06 -0.50
N VAL A 4 11.79 -26.78 -0.26
CA VAL A 4 12.71 -25.83 0.41
C VAL A 4 12.71 -25.98 1.94
N HIS A 5 11.65 -26.58 2.50
CA HIS A 5 11.43 -26.62 3.95
C HIS A 5 12.34 -27.60 4.70
N GLN A 6 12.58 -28.79 4.14
CA GLN A 6 13.31 -29.86 4.84
C GLN A 6 14.85 -29.72 4.75
N VAL A 7 15.37 -29.22 3.63
CA VAL A 7 16.83 -29.09 3.40
C VAL A 7 17.43 -27.94 4.21
N THR A 8 16.66 -26.88 4.45
CA THR A 8 17.12 -25.69 5.18
C THR A 8 17.24 -25.94 6.68
N LEU A 9 16.42 -26.84 7.24
CA LEU A 9 16.42 -27.15 8.67
C LEU A 9 17.51 -28.16 9.09
N HIS A 10 18.06 -28.96 8.17
CA HIS A 10 18.97 -30.07 8.49
C HIS A 10 20.42 -29.89 8.02
N GLY A 11 20.81 -28.68 7.57
CA GLY A 11 22.23 -28.35 7.32
C GLY A 11 22.95 -29.13 6.21
N LYS A 12 22.23 -29.77 5.28
CA LYS A 12 22.86 -30.51 4.17
C LYS A 12 23.19 -29.62 2.96
N GLN A 13 24.26 -29.97 2.24
CA GLN A 13 24.81 -29.18 1.12
C GLN A 13 23.88 -29.16 -0.11
N ARG A 14 23.66 -27.96 -0.67
CA ARG A 14 22.64 -27.63 -1.69
C ARG A 14 23.12 -27.96 -3.12
N ARG A 15 22.36 -28.76 -3.88
CA ARG A 15 22.69 -29.17 -5.28
C ARG A 15 21.78 -28.64 -6.41
N SER A 16 21.02 -27.55 -6.25
CA SER A 16 20.31 -26.95 -7.40
C SER A 16 20.51 -25.44 -7.54
N ASN A 17 20.88 -25.02 -8.75
CA ASN A 17 21.23 -23.63 -9.10
C ASN A 17 20.03 -22.66 -9.01
N LEU A 18 18.79 -23.17 -9.09
CA LEU A 18 17.56 -22.39 -8.91
C LEU A 18 17.34 -21.92 -7.46
N CYS A 19 17.78 -22.70 -6.46
CA CYS A 19 17.65 -22.32 -5.04
C CYS A 19 18.70 -21.28 -4.60
N LYS A 20 19.82 -21.16 -5.32
CA LYS A 20 20.84 -20.14 -5.03
C LYS A 20 20.32 -18.73 -5.40
N ALA A 21 19.56 -18.63 -6.49
CA ALA A 21 19.00 -17.35 -6.96
C ALA A 21 17.91 -16.77 -6.04
N TRP A 22 17.18 -17.61 -5.30
CA TRP A 22 16.20 -17.17 -4.30
C TRP A 22 16.83 -16.77 -2.96
N ASN A 23 17.90 -17.47 -2.55
CA ASN A 23 18.56 -17.21 -1.27
C ASN A 23 19.50 -16.01 -1.31
N CYS A 24 20.16 -15.71 -2.44
CA CYS A 24 21.08 -14.57 -2.53
C CYS A 24 20.41 -13.21 -2.22
N PRO A 25 19.20 -12.89 -2.73
CA PRO A 25 18.52 -11.63 -2.40
C PRO A 25 18.05 -11.57 -0.94
N ILE A 26 17.57 -12.69 -0.39
CA ILE A 26 17.17 -12.79 1.02
C ILE A 26 18.39 -12.64 1.93
N GLU A 27 19.52 -13.27 1.64
CA GLU A 27 20.77 -13.14 2.39
C GLU A 27 21.36 -11.72 2.28
N HIS A 28 21.23 -11.04 1.13
CA HIS A 28 21.66 -9.65 0.95
C HIS A 28 20.77 -8.65 1.71
N LEU A 29 19.45 -8.91 1.79
CA LEU A 29 18.49 -8.10 2.57
C LEU A 29 18.55 -8.40 4.07
N MET A 30 18.82 -9.65 4.44
CA MET A 30 18.91 -10.12 5.82
C MET A 30 20.31 -10.00 6.41
N GLY A 31 21.33 -9.69 5.60
CA GLY A 31 22.70 -9.40 6.04
C GLY A 31 23.16 -10.31 7.18
N PHE A 32 23.36 -11.60 6.91
CA PHE A 32 23.83 -12.58 7.92
C PHE A 32 25.21 -12.25 8.52
N SER A 33 25.86 -11.17 8.08
CA SER A 33 27.11 -10.64 8.64
C SER A 33 26.94 -9.38 9.50
N ILE A 34 25.72 -8.85 9.71
CA ILE A 34 25.47 -7.62 10.51
C ILE A 34 24.51 -7.86 11.69
N LEU A 35 24.40 -9.09 12.19
CA LEU A 35 23.82 -9.33 13.53
C LEU A 35 24.73 -8.85 14.69
N LYS A 36 25.83 -8.15 14.39
CA LYS A 36 26.70 -7.50 15.39
C LYS A 36 26.87 -5.99 15.23
N VAL A 37 26.27 -5.34 14.21
CA VAL A 37 26.30 -3.87 14.14
C VAL A 37 24.90 -3.34 14.42
N ASP A 38 24.80 -2.86 15.65
CA ASP A 38 23.79 -1.99 16.24
C ASP A 38 22.39 -2.55 16.52
N SER A 39 22.36 -3.71 17.20
CA SER A 39 21.25 -4.07 18.10
C SER A 39 20.90 -2.90 19.05
N ALA A 40 21.88 -2.12 19.50
CA ALA A 40 21.66 -0.94 20.33
C ALA A 40 20.79 0.12 19.62
N GLN A 41 21.04 0.43 18.35
CA GLN A 41 20.26 1.46 17.63
C GLN A 41 18.83 1.00 17.34
N VAL A 42 18.64 -0.28 17.01
CA VAL A 42 17.30 -0.85 16.75
C VAL A 42 16.50 -0.97 18.05
N SER A 43 17.11 -1.43 19.14
CA SER A 43 16.48 -1.44 20.46
C SER A 43 16.16 -0.04 20.96
N THR A 44 17.05 0.94 20.80
CA THR A 44 16.79 2.34 21.15
C THR A 44 15.70 2.94 20.27
N ALA A 45 15.62 2.61 18.98
CA ALA A 45 14.53 3.06 18.10
C ALA A 45 13.18 2.46 18.51
N LEU A 46 13.14 1.19 18.95
CA LEU A 46 11.95 0.54 19.48
C LEU A 46 11.55 1.10 20.85
N LEU A 47 12.51 1.37 21.73
CA LEU A 47 12.30 2.03 23.03
C LEU A 47 11.77 3.46 22.85
N ASN A 48 12.39 4.26 21.99
CA ASN A 48 11.94 5.62 21.69
C ASN A 48 10.53 5.63 21.08
N ALA A 49 10.20 4.66 20.22
CA ALA A 49 8.85 4.48 19.70
C ALA A 49 7.84 4.10 20.80
N SER A 50 8.23 3.25 21.75
CA SER A 50 7.40 2.91 22.92
C SER A 50 7.23 4.09 23.90
N CYS A 51 8.20 5.01 23.93
CA CYS A 51 8.17 6.25 24.71
C CYS A 51 7.54 7.44 23.96
N GLY A 52 7.08 7.26 22.72
CA GLY A 52 6.37 8.30 21.95
C GLY A 52 7.26 9.32 21.23
N GLU A 53 8.57 9.10 21.12
CA GLU A 53 9.48 9.94 20.36
C GLU A 53 9.66 9.42 18.92
N PHE A 54 9.27 10.24 17.94
CA PHE A 54 9.42 9.90 16.51
C PHE A 54 10.86 10.17 16.01
N PRO A 55 11.50 9.22 15.29
CA PRO A 55 12.83 9.44 14.74
C PRO A 55 12.80 10.55 13.68
N ARG A 56 13.68 11.55 13.85
CA ARG A 56 13.60 12.85 13.14
C ARG A 56 13.92 12.82 11.65
N ARG A 57 14.34 11.69 11.07
CA ARG A 57 14.53 11.46 9.63
C ARG A 57 14.66 9.97 9.41
N CYS A 58 13.80 9.36 8.59
CA CYS A 58 14.07 7.99 8.15
C CYS A 58 13.77 7.74 6.68
N VAL A 59 14.83 7.30 6.01
CA VAL A 59 14.92 6.88 4.62
C VAL A 59 14.08 5.61 4.46
N LYS A 60 13.27 5.56 3.39
CA LYS A 60 12.33 4.47 2.99
C LYS A 60 12.79 3.03 3.31
N HIS A 61 14.09 2.77 3.32
CA HIS A 61 14.72 1.49 3.64
C HIS A 61 14.49 1.04 5.09
N VAL A 62 14.51 1.97 6.07
CA VAL A 62 14.35 1.63 7.49
C VAL A 62 12.92 1.17 7.79
N TYR A 63 11.92 1.80 7.18
CA TYR A 63 10.52 1.42 7.34
C TYR A 63 10.24 0.01 6.79
N MET A 64 10.73 -0.31 5.59
CA MET A 64 10.57 -1.67 5.05
C MET A 64 11.27 -2.72 5.90
N ARG A 65 12.43 -2.39 6.47
CA ARG A 65 13.16 -3.31 7.36
C ARG A 65 12.40 -3.58 8.66
N LEU A 66 11.77 -2.56 9.24
CA LEU A 66 10.91 -2.70 10.42
C LEU A 66 9.65 -3.51 10.11
N GLN A 67 9.01 -3.29 8.95
CA GLN A 67 7.84 -4.06 8.53
C GLN A 67 8.17 -5.55 8.32
N LEU A 68 9.30 -5.84 7.66
CA LEU A 68 9.75 -7.22 7.45
C LEU A 68 10.10 -7.90 8.77
N HIS A 69 10.75 -7.18 9.70
CA HIS A 69 11.04 -7.69 11.04
C HIS A 69 9.76 -8.06 11.80
N GLN A 70 8.75 -7.18 11.80
CA GLN A 70 7.48 -7.46 12.46
C GLN A 70 6.75 -8.67 11.86
N LEU A 71 6.76 -8.80 10.53
CA LEU A 71 6.20 -9.97 9.85
C LEU A 71 6.89 -11.28 10.27
N CYS A 72 8.21 -11.26 10.45
CA CYS A 72 8.97 -12.41 10.95
C CYS A 72 8.61 -12.75 12.41
N VAL A 73 8.48 -11.74 13.29
CA VAL A 73 8.08 -11.92 14.68
C VAL A 73 6.68 -12.53 14.75
N ASP A 74 5.70 -11.94 14.07
CA ASP A 74 4.31 -12.42 14.04
C ASP A 74 4.21 -13.88 13.52
N ARG A 75 5.09 -14.27 12.58
CA ARG A 75 5.17 -15.65 12.09
C ARG A 75 5.80 -16.60 13.11
N SER A 76 6.83 -16.14 13.82
CA SER A 76 7.52 -16.93 14.85
C SER A 76 6.63 -17.17 16.08
N GLU A 77 5.76 -16.22 16.40
CA GLU A 77 4.77 -16.30 17.47
C GLU A 77 3.48 -17.02 17.04
N GLY A 78 3.38 -17.45 15.77
CA GLY A 78 2.20 -18.15 15.25
C GLY A 78 0.98 -17.26 15.02
N VAL A 79 1.11 -15.94 15.21
CA VAL A 79 0.05 -14.94 15.02
C VAL A 79 -0.38 -14.86 13.55
N LYS A 80 0.57 -15.06 12.61
CA LYS A 80 0.30 -15.05 11.17
C LYS A 80 0.55 -16.41 10.53
N THR A 81 -0.38 -16.82 9.66
CA THR A 81 -0.21 -18.00 8.81
C THR A 81 0.91 -17.79 7.80
N ILE A 82 1.47 -18.89 7.29
CA ILE A 82 2.56 -18.85 6.32
C ILE A 82 2.16 -18.09 5.04
N GLU A 83 0.90 -18.17 4.63
CA GLU A 83 0.37 -17.49 3.44
C GLU A 83 0.36 -15.97 3.63
N VAL A 84 -0.13 -15.49 4.78
CA VAL A 84 -0.15 -14.06 5.14
C VAL A 84 1.27 -13.51 5.27
N PHE A 85 2.19 -14.30 5.83
CA PHE A 85 3.61 -13.96 5.89
C PHE A 85 4.22 -13.81 4.49
N LEU A 86 4.00 -14.78 3.60
CA LEU A 86 4.57 -14.77 2.25
C LEU A 86 4.05 -13.61 1.40
N LEU A 87 2.75 -13.30 1.50
CA LEU A 87 2.16 -12.13 0.85
C LEU A 87 2.77 -10.82 1.38
N GLY A 88 2.87 -10.69 2.71
CA GLY A 88 3.48 -9.50 3.34
C GLY A 88 4.96 -9.33 3.00
N ALA A 89 5.74 -10.41 2.99
CA ALA A 89 7.15 -10.40 2.63
C ALA A 89 7.36 -10.07 1.14
N GLY A 90 6.52 -10.61 0.25
CA GLY A 90 6.55 -10.32 -1.18
C GLY A 90 6.34 -8.84 -1.50
N HIS A 91 5.45 -8.15 -0.78
CA HIS A 91 5.28 -6.69 -0.93
C HIS A 91 6.50 -5.87 -0.48
N ASN A 92 7.32 -6.39 0.44
CA ASN A 92 8.56 -5.74 0.90
C ASN A 92 9.75 -6.01 -0.03
N ILE A 93 9.71 -7.09 -0.81
CA ILE A 93 10.79 -7.52 -1.71
C ILE A 93 10.34 -7.26 -3.15
N ARG A 94 10.47 -6.02 -3.63
CA ARG A 94 10.14 -5.68 -5.02
C ARG A 94 11.09 -6.38 -5.99
N TRP A 95 10.60 -7.39 -6.71
CA TRP A 95 11.32 -8.03 -7.82
C TRP A 95 11.33 -7.12 -9.07
N LYS A 96 12.49 -6.96 -9.71
CA LYS A 96 12.59 -6.48 -11.09
C LYS A 96 13.03 -7.67 -11.96
N PRO A 97 12.29 -8.04 -13.02
CA PRO A 97 12.84 -8.91 -14.02
C PRO A 97 14.03 -8.20 -14.69
N HIS A 98 15.16 -8.89 -14.79
CA HIS A 98 16.17 -8.53 -15.79
C HIS A 98 15.55 -8.82 -17.17
N THR A 99 15.17 -7.78 -17.90
CA THR A 99 14.93 -7.89 -19.34
C THR A 99 16.30 -8.09 -20.00
N ASN A 100 16.62 -9.34 -20.35
CA ASN A 100 17.70 -9.61 -21.30
C ASN A 100 17.28 -9.03 -22.66
N GLN A 101 18.13 -8.20 -23.25
CA GLN A 101 18.02 -7.79 -24.64
C GLN A 101 18.12 -9.03 -25.55
N PRO A 102 17.43 -9.07 -26.69
CA PRO A 102 17.68 -10.11 -27.68
C PRO A 102 18.95 -9.76 -28.47
N GLU A 103 19.92 -10.66 -28.45
CA GLU A 103 21.00 -10.70 -29.42
C GLU A 103 20.48 -11.32 -30.72
N ASP A 104 20.78 -10.65 -31.83
CA ASP A 104 20.56 -11.10 -33.20
C ASP A 104 21.37 -12.36 -33.49
N ILE A 105 20.71 -13.50 -33.78
CA ILE A 105 21.30 -14.55 -34.62
C ILE A 105 20.22 -15.11 -35.55
N ALA A 106 20.38 -14.81 -36.84
CA ALA A 106 19.71 -15.47 -37.94
C ALA A 106 20.24 -16.91 -38.12
N SER A 107 19.33 -17.87 -38.40
CA SER A 107 19.45 -18.93 -39.44
C SER A 107 18.65 -20.19 -39.08
N GLY A 108 17.96 -20.77 -40.09
CA GLY A 108 17.80 -22.22 -40.20
C GLY A 108 16.43 -22.85 -39.90
N THR A 109 15.60 -22.94 -40.95
CA THR A 109 14.88 -24.16 -41.43
C THR A 109 14.15 -25.10 -40.45
N GLY A 110 12.87 -25.39 -40.73
CA GLY A 110 12.31 -26.73 -40.49
C GLY A 110 10.82 -26.78 -40.09
N CYS A 111 10.04 -27.50 -40.88
CA CYS A 111 8.58 -27.60 -40.87
C CYS A 111 8.02 -28.72 -39.94
N HIS A 112 6.73 -28.61 -39.58
CA HIS A 112 5.70 -29.67 -39.45
C HIS A 112 4.98 -29.89 -38.09
N THR A 113 3.64 -29.77 -38.21
CA THR A 113 2.53 -30.50 -37.57
C THR A 113 2.03 -30.11 -36.18
N ALA A 114 0.69 -30.03 -36.14
CA ALA A 114 -0.20 -29.56 -35.10
C ALA A 114 -0.30 -30.48 -33.87
N THR A 115 -0.56 -29.88 -32.70
CA THR A 115 -1.66 -30.28 -31.80
C THR A 115 -2.07 -29.06 -30.97
N ASP A 116 -3.38 -28.95 -30.77
CA ASP A 116 -4.04 -28.02 -29.85
C ASP A 116 -3.33 -27.93 -28.49
N ASP A 117 -3.15 -26.71 -28.03
CA ASP A 117 -3.37 -26.37 -26.62
C ASP A 117 -3.82 -24.90 -26.56
N THR A 118 -5.11 -24.74 -26.32
CA THR A 118 -5.78 -23.50 -25.97
C THR A 118 -5.18 -22.95 -24.67
N CYS A 119 -4.07 -22.21 -24.76
CA CYS A 119 -3.61 -21.40 -23.65
C CYS A 119 -4.53 -20.19 -23.54
N SER A 120 -5.47 -20.31 -22.61
CA SER A 120 -6.39 -19.27 -22.20
C SER A 120 -5.66 -17.93 -22.07
N THR A 121 -6.18 -16.95 -22.79
CA THR A 121 -5.67 -15.59 -22.89
C THR A 121 -5.49 -14.97 -21.51
N ASP A 122 -4.26 -14.56 -21.23
CA ASP A 122 -3.81 -13.48 -20.35
C ASP A 122 -4.87 -13.03 -19.33
N SER A 123 -4.80 -13.61 -18.13
CA SER A 123 -5.59 -13.15 -16.98
C SER A 123 -5.28 -11.66 -16.76
N ASP A 124 -6.25 -10.79 -17.06
CA ASP A 124 -6.25 -9.34 -16.87
C ASP A 124 -5.26 -8.93 -15.79
N ILE A 125 -4.08 -8.41 -16.19
CA ILE A 125 -3.13 -7.81 -15.25
C ILE A 125 -3.79 -6.54 -14.75
N LYS A 126 -4.58 -6.72 -13.71
CA LYS A 126 -5.44 -5.73 -13.13
C LYS A 126 -4.50 -4.77 -12.38
N ARG A 127 -4.18 -3.68 -13.07
CA ARG A 127 -3.13 -2.71 -12.76
C ARG A 127 -3.78 -1.45 -12.19
N PHE A 128 -3.05 -0.70 -11.37
CA PHE A 128 -3.51 0.59 -10.89
C PHE A 128 -3.97 1.49 -12.05
N HIS A 129 -5.23 1.93 -11.99
CA HIS A 129 -5.82 2.85 -12.95
C HIS A 129 -6.15 4.19 -12.26
N TYR A 130 -5.80 5.29 -12.91
CA TYR A 130 -6.06 6.64 -12.43
C TYR A 130 -6.75 7.45 -13.51
N GLN A 131 -7.85 8.12 -13.16
CA GLN A 131 -8.56 9.00 -14.07
C GLN A 131 -9.11 10.23 -13.34
N GLU A 132 -9.23 11.34 -14.07
CA GLU A 132 -9.92 12.56 -13.62
C GLU A 132 -11.17 12.75 -14.49
N LYS A 133 -12.31 13.01 -13.85
CA LYS A 133 -13.61 13.12 -14.51
C LYS A 133 -14.30 14.41 -14.08
N LYS A 134 -14.79 15.18 -15.06
CA LYS A 134 -15.66 16.33 -14.78
C LYS A 134 -17.05 15.84 -14.35
N GLY A 135 -17.55 16.31 -13.21
CA GLY A 135 -18.89 15.99 -12.70
C GLY A 135 -19.00 15.98 -11.18
N ASP A 136 -20.19 15.66 -10.68
CA ASP A 136 -20.44 15.51 -9.24
C ASP A 136 -19.90 14.17 -8.73
N LEU A 137 -19.09 14.22 -7.67
CA LEU A 137 -18.54 13.04 -6.99
C LEU A 137 -19.65 12.07 -6.55
N PHE A 138 -20.77 12.58 -6.06
CA PHE A 138 -21.82 11.74 -5.50
C PHE A 138 -22.70 11.05 -6.56
N SER A 139 -22.46 11.35 -7.85
CA SER A 139 -23.04 10.66 -9.01
C SER A 139 -22.26 9.41 -9.44
N CYS A 140 -21.16 9.07 -8.76
CA CYS A 140 -20.42 7.84 -9.04
C CYS A 140 -21.26 6.59 -8.73
N ASP A 141 -20.81 5.45 -9.25
CA ASP A 141 -21.43 4.15 -8.98
C ASP A 141 -21.60 3.93 -7.46
N PRO A 142 -22.78 3.47 -6.98
CA PRO A 142 -23.05 3.24 -5.56
C PRO A 142 -22.09 2.26 -4.88
N ASN A 143 -21.51 1.31 -5.61
CA ASN A 143 -20.57 0.30 -5.08
C ASN A 143 -19.16 0.85 -4.92
N VAL A 144 -18.85 2.01 -5.53
CA VAL A 144 -17.53 2.64 -5.43
C VAL A 144 -17.37 3.30 -4.07
N SER A 145 -16.27 2.97 -3.40
CA SER A 145 -15.90 3.56 -2.12
C SER A 145 -15.53 5.03 -2.29
N LEU A 146 -15.76 5.86 -1.28
CA LEU A 146 -15.53 7.29 -1.37
C LEU A 146 -14.42 7.75 -0.44
N ALA A 147 -13.68 8.79 -0.79
CA ALA A 147 -12.69 9.41 0.10
C ALA A 147 -12.77 10.94 0.11
N HIS A 148 -12.54 11.55 1.26
CA HIS A 148 -12.32 13.01 1.38
C HIS A 148 -11.47 13.37 2.59
N CYS A 149 -10.96 14.61 2.63
CA CYS A 149 -10.17 15.14 3.73
C CYS A 149 -11.04 15.74 4.84
N VAL A 150 -10.65 15.50 6.09
CA VAL A 150 -11.25 16.07 7.30
C VAL A 150 -10.21 16.48 8.35
N SER A 151 -10.68 17.19 9.36
CA SER A 151 -9.97 17.46 10.61
C SER A 151 -10.33 16.44 11.69
N VAL A 152 -9.45 16.29 12.69
CA VAL A 152 -9.67 15.41 13.87
C VAL A 152 -11.00 15.71 14.58
N ASP A 153 -11.39 16.99 14.65
CA ASP A 153 -12.64 17.44 15.29
C ASP A 153 -13.94 17.01 14.55
N MET A 154 -13.82 16.46 13.34
CA MET A 154 -14.94 16.02 12.47
C MET A 154 -16.02 17.10 12.27
N ALA A 155 -15.63 18.38 12.22
CA ALA A 155 -16.58 19.49 12.10
C ALA A 155 -17.39 19.44 10.78
N MET A 156 -16.70 19.20 9.66
CA MET A 156 -17.27 19.03 8.31
C MET A 156 -18.30 20.11 7.92
N GLY A 157 -18.01 21.38 8.22
CA GLY A 157 -18.96 22.50 8.07
C GLY A 157 -18.92 23.26 6.74
N LYS A 158 -17.96 22.98 5.85
CA LYS A 158 -17.83 23.68 4.55
C LYS A 158 -17.45 22.73 3.41
N GLY A 159 -17.73 23.17 2.18
CA GLY A 159 -17.37 22.47 0.95
C GLY A 159 -18.02 21.09 0.84
N ILE A 160 -17.33 20.17 0.17
CA ILE A 160 -17.85 18.82 -0.06
C ILE A 160 -18.07 18.03 1.24
N ALA A 161 -17.34 18.34 2.32
CA ALA A 161 -17.48 17.67 3.61
C ALA A 161 -18.90 17.79 4.20
N VAL A 162 -19.61 18.89 3.93
CA VAL A 162 -21.02 19.05 4.34
C VAL A 162 -21.91 18.00 3.68
N HIS A 163 -21.65 17.69 2.40
CA HIS A 163 -22.41 16.71 1.64
C HIS A 163 -22.12 15.29 2.15
N PHE A 164 -20.85 14.97 2.46
CA PHE A 164 -20.50 13.71 3.15
C PHE A 164 -21.23 13.58 4.49
N LYS A 165 -21.24 14.66 5.31
CA LYS A 165 -21.95 14.67 6.59
C LYS A 165 -23.46 14.49 6.44
N LYS A 166 -24.09 15.15 5.46
CA LYS A 166 -25.53 15.00 5.20
C LYS A 166 -25.89 13.61 4.67
N LYS A 167 -25.09 13.07 3.73
CA LYS A 167 -25.36 11.80 3.06
C LYS A 167 -25.06 10.59 3.95
N PHE A 168 -23.93 10.62 4.67
CA PHE A 168 -23.47 9.47 5.46
C PHE A 168 -23.57 9.67 6.98
N GLY A 169 -23.80 10.88 7.50
CA GLY A 169 -23.91 11.08 8.96
C GLY A 169 -22.68 10.52 9.71
N GLY A 170 -22.91 9.74 10.77
CA GLY A 170 -21.86 8.95 11.43
C GLY A 170 -20.80 9.75 12.22
N VAL A 171 -21.02 11.04 12.48
CA VAL A 171 -20.01 11.90 13.13
C VAL A 171 -19.57 11.37 14.50
N ASN A 172 -20.50 10.85 15.30
CA ASN A 172 -20.17 10.28 16.61
C ASN A 172 -19.38 8.97 16.49
N GLU A 173 -19.67 8.15 15.48
CA GLU A 173 -18.93 6.93 15.18
C GLU A 173 -17.49 7.26 14.76
N LEU A 174 -17.32 8.24 13.86
CA LEU A 174 -16.01 8.74 13.45
C LEU A 174 -15.18 9.27 14.63
N LYS A 175 -15.81 10.03 15.54
CA LYS A 175 -15.13 10.56 16.73
C LYS A 175 -14.71 9.44 17.70
N LYS A 176 -15.52 8.40 17.86
CA LYS A 176 -15.20 7.24 18.70
C LYS A 176 -13.99 6.45 18.20
N GLN A 177 -13.70 6.50 16.90
CA GLN A 177 -12.49 5.87 16.33
C GLN A 177 -11.19 6.57 16.77
N ALA A 178 -11.29 7.78 17.34
CA ALA A 178 -10.17 8.53 17.91
C ALA A 178 -8.94 8.67 16.98
N LYS A 179 -9.19 8.79 15.67
CA LYS A 179 -8.14 8.88 14.65
C LYS A 179 -7.35 10.17 14.75
N LYS A 180 -6.04 10.04 14.67
CA LYS A 180 -5.06 11.14 14.73
C LYS A 180 -4.76 11.68 13.33
N VAL A 181 -4.09 12.83 13.30
CA VAL A 181 -3.59 13.38 12.04
C VAL A 181 -2.63 12.40 11.37
N GLY A 182 -2.83 12.16 10.08
CA GLY A 182 -2.08 11.17 9.30
C GLY A 182 -2.70 9.78 9.27
N GLU A 183 -3.84 9.58 9.92
CA GLU A 183 -4.62 8.34 9.86
C GLU A 183 -5.89 8.49 9.02
N VAL A 184 -6.61 7.39 8.79
CA VAL A 184 -7.91 7.39 8.14
C VAL A 184 -8.99 6.90 9.12
N ALA A 185 -10.11 7.63 9.19
CA ALA A 185 -11.34 7.14 9.82
C ALA A 185 -12.26 6.55 8.73
N ILE A 186 -13.00 5.50 9.05
CA ILE A 186 -13.72 4.71 8.05
C ILE A 186 -15.15 4.49 8.51
N LEU A 187 -16.11 4.70 7.62
CA LEU A 187 -17.48 4.20 7.78
C LEU A 187 -17.76 3.13 6.73
N LYS A 188 -18.48 2.09 7.11
CA LYS A 188 -19.04 1.12 6.15
C LYS A 188 -20.52 1.45 5.95
N ARG A 189 -20.91 1.78 4.72
CA ARG A 189 -22.29 2.16 4.36
C ARG A 189 -22.65 1.55 3.02
N ASP A 190 -23.85 0.98 2.93
CA ASP A 190 -24.41 0.48 1.66
C ASP A 190 -23.45 -0.45 0.91
N GLY A 191 -22.75 -1.33 1.62
CA GLY A 191 -21.80 -2.28 1.02
C GLY A 191 -20.43 -1.70 0.62
N ARG A 192 -20.21 -0.39 0.74
CA ARG A 192 -18.93 0.28 0.45
C ARG A 192 -18.27 0.91 1.68
N PHE A 193 -17.05 1.38 1.50
CA PHE A 193 -16.33 2.17 2.50
C PHE A 193 -16.36 3.66 2.17
N VAL A 194 -16.43 4.48 3.22
CA VAL A 194 -16.28 5.93 3.15
C VAL A 194 -15.08 6.32 4.01
N TYR A 195 -14.04 6.80 3.35
CA TYR A 195 -12.74 7.15 3.92
C TYR A 195 -12.68 8.64 4.27
N TYR A 196 -12.39 8.91 5.54
CA TYR A 196 -12.23 10.23 6.11
C TYR A 196 -10.75 10.43 6.44
N LEU A 197 -10.00 11.00 5.49
CA LEU A 197 -8.56 11.24 5.60
C LEU A 197 -8.31 12.35 6.63
N VAL A 198 -7.75 12.01 7.79
CA VAL A 198 -7.54 12.96 8.88
C VAL A 198 -6.24 13.71 8.63
N THR A 199 -6.33 14.88 8.02
CA THR A 199 -5.15 15.59 7.48
C THR A 199 -4.70 16.79 8.31
N LYS A 200 -5.52 17.22 9.28
CA LYS A 200 -5.27 18.41 10.10
C LYS A 200 -5.90 18.31 11.49
N PRO A 201 -5.34 19.00 12.51
CA PRO A 201 -5.86 18.93 13.88
C PRO A 201 -7.26 19.55 14.03
N ARG A 202 -7.49 20.72 13.41
CA ARG A 202 -8.74 21.48 13.51
C ARG A 202 -9.17 21.96 12.14
N TYR A 203 -10.47 22.16 11.94
CA TYR A 203 -11.04 22.47 10.61
C TYR A 203 -10.42 23.72 9.94
N PHE A 204 -9.98 24.70 10.72
CA PHE A 204 -9.40 25.95 10.24
C PHE A 204 -7.90 25.86 9.93
N HIS A 205 -7.21 24.83 10.43
CA HIS A 205 -5.82 24.57 10.08
C HIS A 205 -5.70 24.14 8.61
N LYS A 206 -4.48 24.20 8.07
CA LYS A 206 -4.16 23.71 6.73
C LYS A 206 -3.42 22.38 6.85
N PRO A 207 -3.77 21.37 6.04
CA PRO A 207 -2.99 20.15 5.99
C PRO A 207 -1.62 20.42 5.36
N THR A 208 -0.69 19.49 5.57
CA THR A 208 0.60 19.48 4.88
C THR A 208 0.64 18.31 3.91
N TYR A 209 1.62 18.29 3.01
CA TYR A 209 1.83 17.14 2.14
C TYR A 209 2.15 15.87 2.92
N ASP A 210 2.85 15.98 4.05
CA ASP A 210 3.22 14.82 4.86
C ASP A 210 2.01 14.24 5.59
N THR A 211 1.14 15.10 6.15
CA THR A 211 -0.08 14.63 6.83
C THR A 211 -1.07 14.01 5.83
N LEU A 212 -1.20 14.59 4.63
CA LEU A 212 -1.98 13.98 3.55
C LEU A 212 -1.39 12.64 3.13
N ARG A 213 -0.08 12.58 2.87
CA ARG A 213 0.63 11.35 2.48
C ARG A 213 0.42 10.24 3.49
N SER A 214 0.57 10.54 4.78
CA SER A 214 0.36 9.58 5.86
C SER A 214 -1.07 9.04 5.84
N SER A 215 -2.07 9.92 5.73
CA SER A 215 -3.48 9.49 5.70
C SER A 215 -3.80 8.61 4.47
N LEU A 216 -3.19 8.91 3.32
CA LEU A 216 -3.34 8.10 2.11
C LEU A 216 -2.65 6.74 2.23
N LEU A 217 -1.51 6.65 2.91
CA LEU A 217 -0.86 5.36 3.21
C LEU A 217 -1.72 4.52 4.15
N SER A 218 -2.32 5.15 5.17
CA SER A 218 -3.27 4.48 6.06
C SER A 218 -4.52 3.98 5.31
N MET A 219 -5.04 4.77 4.37
CA MET A 219 -6.12 4.34 3.47
C MET A 219 -5.69 3.19 2.57
N LYS A 220 -4.49 3.24 1.98
CA LYS A 220 -3.93 2.18 1.14
C LYS A 220 -3.89 0.84 1.86
N GLU A 221 -3.43 0.84 3.11
CA GLU A 221 -3.39 -0.37 3.94
C GLU A 221 -4.78 -0.96 4.13
N HIS A 222 -5.78 -0.15 4.47
CA HIS A 222 -7.15 -0.61 4.59
C HIS A 222 -7.73 -1.14 3.27
N CYS A 223 -7.47 -0.46 2.15
CA CYS A 223 -7.90 -0.92 0.82
C CYS A 223 -7.35 -2.30 0.50
N ALA A 224 -6.06 -2.54 0.78
CA ALA A 224 -5.43 -3.84 0.55
C ALA A 224 -6.03 -4.94 1.44
N GLN A 225 -6.25 -4.66 2.73
CA GLN A 225 -6.80 -5.61 3.70
C GLN A 225 -8.27 -6.00 3.41
N ASN A 226 -9.03 -5.09 2.81
CA ASN A 226 -10.48 -5.27 2.57
C ASN A 226 -10.81 -5.46 1.08
N ALA A 227 -9.81 -5.74 0.25
CA ALA A 227 -9.96 -5.97 -1.19
C ALA A 227 -10.76 -4.86 -1.92
N VAL A 228 -10.53 -3.59 -1.54
CA VAL A 228 -11.21 -2.45 -2.17
C VAL A 228 -10.54 -2.15 -3.50
N SER A 229 -11.27 -2.37 -4.59
CA SER A 229 -10.78 -2.17 -5.96
C SER A 229 -11.08 -0.79 -6.54
N ASP A 230 -12.05 -0.05 -6.00
CA ASP A 230 -12.51 1.20 -6.62
C ASP A 230 -12.76 2.29 -5.58
N VAL A 231 -12.11 3.44 -5.77
CA VAL A 231 -12.28 4.62 -4.92
C VAL A 231 -12.51 5.86 -5.77
N ALA A 232 -13.57 6.61 -5.45
CA ALA A 232 -13.82 7.94 -5.99
C ALA A 232 -13.57 9.03 -4.94
N MET A 233 -12.97 10.14 -5.35
CA MET A 233 -12.65 11.25 -4.45
C MET A 233 -12.71 12.60 -5.18
N PRO A 234 -12.91 13.73 -4.47
CA PRO A 234 -12.75 15.04 -5.09
C PRO A 234 -11.26 15.38 -5.26
N MET A 235 -10.94 16.58 -5.73
CA MET A 235 -9.58 17.13 -5.61
C MET A 235 -9.19 17.35 -4.14
N ILE A 236 -8.77 16.28 -3.47
CA ILE A 236 -8.50 16.24 -2.03
C ILE A 236 -7.33 17.15 -1.62
N GLY A 237 -7.45 17.80 -0.46
CA GLY A 237 -6.44 18.72 0.05
C GLY A 237 -6.29 20.03 -0.73
N CYS A 238 -7.07 20.23 -1.81
CA CYS A 238 -7.06 21.44 -2.62
C CYS A 238 -8.19 22.41 -2.24
N GLY A 239 -8.15 23.63 -2.81
CA GLY A 239 -9.13 24.67 -2.52
C GLY A 239 -8.93 25.31 -1.15
N LEU A 240 -9.83 25.03 -0.19
CA LEU A 240 -9.76 25.61 1.16
C LEU A 240 -8.51 25.17 1.95
N ASP A 241 -7.96 24.01 1.59
CA ASP A 241 -6.79 23.40 2.22
C ASP A 241 -5.46 23.80 1.56
N ARG A 242 -5.52 24.49 0.40
CA ARG A 242 -4.41 25.18 -0.28
C ARG A 242 -3.23 24.30 -0.75
N LEU A 243 -3.35 22.98 -0.80
CA LEU A 243 -2.35 22.16 -1.48
C LEU A 243 -2.51 22.26 -3.00
N GLU A 244 -1.40 22.17 -3.72
CA GLU A 244 -1.37 22.16 -5.18
C GLU A 244 -1.78 20.79 -5.74
N TRP A 245 -2.80 20.76 -6.60
CA TRP A 245 -3.36 19.52 -7.16
C TRP A 245 -2.32 18.70 -7.92
N LYS A 246 -1.45 19.33 -8.72
CA LYS A 246 -0.39 18.65 -9.49
C LYS A 246 0.49 17.76 -8.60
N ARG A 247 0.81 18.22 -7.39
CA ARG A 247 1.62 17.46 -6.42
C ARG A 247 0.80 16.39 -5.71
N VAL A 248 -0.48 16.66 -5.42
CA VAL A 248 -1.40 15.68 -4.81
C VAL A 248 -1.71 14.53 -5.75
N SER A 249 -1.99 14.80 -7.03
CA SER A 249 -2.28 13.76 -8.03
C SER A 249 -1.06 12.86 -8.28
N GLN A 250 0.16 13.43 -8.30
CA GLN A 250 1.38 12.64 -8.36
C GLN A 250 1.54 11.75 -7.12
N MET A 251 1.23 12.28 -5.93
CA MET A 251 1.27 11.52 -4.68
C MET A 251 0.28 10.34 -4.69
N LEU A 252 -0.94 10.54 -5.19
CA LEU A 252 -1.93 9.46 -5.35
C LEU A 252 -1.37 8.36 -6.26
N LYS A 253 -0.86 8.72 -7.44
CA LYS A 253 -0.26 7.76 -8.37
C LYS A 253 0.89 6.98 -7.72
N ASP A 254 1.78 7.67 -7.03
CA ASP A 254 2.96 7.05 -6.39
C ASP A 254 2.58 6.10 -5.24
N ILE A 255 1.57 6.44 -4.44
CA ILE A 255 1.14 5.62 -3.30
C ILE A 255 0.42 4.36 -3.77
N PHE A 256 -0.50 4.50 -4.73
CA PHE A 256 -1.43 3.42 -5.11
C PHE A 256 -0.97 2.59 -6.31
N ARG A 257 0.11 2.97 -7.01
CA ARG A 257 0.61 2.26 -8.21
C ARG A 257 0.82 0.75 -8.07
N ASP A 258 1.11 0.27 -6.87
CA ASP A 258 1.40 -1.14 -6.61
C ASP A 258 0.14 -1.91 -6.15
N LEU A 259 -1.03 -1.26 -6.11
CA LEU A 259 -2.33 -1.90 -5.87
C LEU A 259 -3.10 -2.08 -7.18
N ASN A 260 -3.87 -3.14 -7.22
CA ASN A 260 -4.84 -3.39 -8.26
C ASN A 260 -6.16 -2.66 -7.93
N MET A 261 -6.22 -1.37 -8.28
CA MET A 261 -7.40 -0.54 -8.02
C MET A 261 -7.55 0.62 -8.98
N THR A 262 -8.77 1.13 -9.09
CA THR A 262 -9.11 2.35 -9.80
C THR A 262 -9.29 3.51 -8.81
N ILE A 263 -8.59 4.61 -9.05
CA ILE A 263 -8.87 5.90 -8.42
C ILE A 263 -9.50 6.83 -9.46
N THR A 264 -10.72 7.29 -9.19
CA THR A 264 -11.41 8.30 -9.99
C THR A 264 -11.50 9.61 -9.22
N VAL A 265 -10.88 10.66 -9.74
CA VAL A 265 -10.99 12.00 -9.16
C VAL A 265 -12.08 12.79 -9.86
N TYR A 266 -13.01 13.37 -9.11
CA TYR A 266 -14.05 14.25 -9.63
C TYR A 266 -13.71 15.73 -9.43
N TYR A 267 -13.97 16.53 -10.46
CA TYR A 267 -13.86 17.99 -10.44
C TYR A 267 -15.05 18.66 -11.15
N LEU A 268 -15.35 19.91 -10.78
CA LEU A 268 -16.44 20.70 -11.37
C LEU A 268 -15.92 21.67 -12.44
#